data_AF-A0A290Q5Y9-F1
#
_entry.id   AF-A0A290Q5Y9-F1
#
_cell.length_a   1.000
_cell.length_b   1.000
_cell.length_c   1.000
_cell.angle_alpha   90.00
_cell.angle_beta   90.00
_cell.angle_gamma   90.00
#
_symmetry.space_group_name_H-M   'P 1'
#
loop_
_entity.id
_entity.type
_entity.pdbx_description
1 polymer ?
#
loop_
_entity_poly.entity_id
_entity_poly.type
_entity_poly.pdbx_seq_one_letter_code
_entity_poly.pdbx_strand_id
1 'polypeptide(L)'
;MKRTLFIFLLGLVGGVGAHFGWLSLAKAPRHTADLGAQLKLMQASLGLDAAQVARIRALHEQSAPQLKALAAEVAAMRTELAAFERERAAEGRIDFLEFAKFVEERRRLDRECALSTERLVAEASRVMTPGQREQYLSLLEPALRTLRVDPSG
;
A
#
# COMPACT_ATOMS: atom_id res chain seq x y z
N MET A 1 9.69 48.31 13.59
CA MET A 1 10.38 47.01 13.82
C MET A 1 9.48 45.87 14.36
N LYS A 2 8.23 46.10 14.81
CA LYS A 2 7.34 45.02 15.33
C LYS A 2 6.58 44.22 14.26
N ARG A 3 6.33 44.79 13.07
CA ARG A 3 5.53 44.15 12.00
C ARG A 3 6.26 43.05 11.24
N THR A 4 7.57 43.22 11.01
CA THR A 4 8.38 42.23 10.29
C THR A 4 8.57 40.95 11.12
N LEU A 5 8.77 41.08 12.44
CA LEU A 5 8.87 39.94 13.37
C LEU A 5 7.58 39.11 13.39
N PHE A 6 6.42 39.76 13.31
CA PHE A 6 5.11 39.09 13.33
C PHE A 6 4.85 38.29 12.05
N ILE A 7 5.29 38.80 10.90
CA ILE A 7 5.17 38.11 9.60
C ILE A 7 6.08 36.88 9.56
N PHE A 8 7.30 36.98 10.09
CA PHE A 8 8.21 35.82 10.21
C PHE A 8 7.65 34.75 11.16
N LEU A 9 7.06 35.14 12.30
CA LEU A 9 6.43 34.21 13.24
C LEU A 9 5.20 33.50 12.62
N LEU A 10 4.38 34.22 11.85
CA LEU A 10 3.23 33.63 11.14
C LEU A 10 3.67 32.63 10.05
N GLY A 11 4.74 32.95 9.31
CA GLY A 11 5.34 32.04 8.34
C GLY A 11 5.92 30.78 8.99
N LEU A 12 6.55 30.91 10.16
CA LEU A 12 7.13 29.80 10.90
C LEU A 12 6.05 28.87 11.49
N VAL A 13 4.96 29.42 12.03
CA VAL A 13 3.83 28.63 12.55
C VAL A 13 3.06 27.95 11.41
N GLY A 14 2.89 28.61 10.27
CA GLY A 14 2.30 28.01 9.06
C GLY A 14 3.15 26.86 8.49
N GLY A 15 4.48 27.04 8.44
CA GLY A 15 5.42 26.02 7.96
C GLY A 15 5.49 24.80 8.89
N VAL A 16 5.51 25.01 10.21
CA VAL A 16 5.48 23.91 11.20
C VAL A 16 4.13 23.19 11.18
N GLY A 17 3.01 23.91 11.07
CA GLY A 17 1.68 23.32 10.95
C GLY A 17 1.51 22.45 9.70
N ALA A 18 2.02 22.90 8.55
CA ALA A 18 2.02 22.11 7.31
C ALA A 18 2.91 20.86 7.42
N HIS A 19 4.06 20.96 8.08
CA HIS A 19 4.98 19.83 8.24
C HIS A 19 4.45 18.77 9.22
N PHE A 20 3.79 19.19 10.30
CA PHE A 20 3.12 18.29 11.24
C PHE A 20 1.80 17.74 10.69
N GLY A 21 1.07 18.53 9.88
CA GLY A 21 -0.10 18.07 9.13
C GLY A 21 0.25 17.05 8.05
N TRP A 22 1.39 17.21 7.37
CA TRP A 22 1.93 16.23 6.44
C TRP A 22 2.38 14.96 7.17
N LEU A 23 3.03 15.07 8.32
CA LEU A 23 3.42 13.92 9.14
C LEU A 23 2.22 13.20 9.76
N SER A 24 1.11 13.88 10.05
CA SER A 24 -0.12 13.25 10.53
C SER A 24 -0.93 12.59 9.40
N LEU A 25 -0.96 13.17 8.20
CA LEU A 25 -1.50 12.52 6.99
C LEU A 25 -0.63 11.35 6.53
N ALA A 26 0.69 11.46 6.62
CA ALA A 26 1.64 10.38 6.32
C ALA A 26 1.61 9.27 7.39
N LYS A 27 1.17 9.59 8.60
CA LYS A 27 0.76 8.66 9.67
C LYS A 27 -0.73 8.33 9.62
N ALA A 28 -1.38 8.38 8.44
CA ALA A 28 -2.67 7.73 8.30
C ALA A 28 -2.50 6.29 8.85
N PRO A 29 -3.35 5.85 9.81
CA PRO A 29 -3.24 4.53 10.35
C PRO A 29 -3.35 3.59 9.15
N ARG A 30 -2.26 2.87 8.85
CA ARG A 30 -2.31 1.77 7.90
C ARG A 30 -3.45 0.92 8.40
N HIS A 31 -4.57 0.90 7.69
CA HIS A 31 -5.72 0.10 8.06
C HIS A 31 -5.27 -1.35 8.05
N THR A 32 -4.74 -1.83 9.18
CA THR A 32 -4.91 -3.21 9.59
C THR A 32 -6.37 -3.31 9.99
N ALA A 33 -7.26 -3.15 9.03
CA ALA A 33 -8.65 -3.49 9.20
C ALA A 33 -8.63 -4.96 9.62
N ASP A 34 -9.13 -5.21 10.82
CA ASP A 34 -9.22 -6.55 11.39
C ASP A 34 -9.78 -7.50 10.32
N LEU A 35 -9.05 -8.58 10.01
CA LEU A 35 -9.45 -9.57 9.02
C LEU A 35 -10.86 -10.10 9.36
N GLY A 36 -11.21 -10.17 10.64
CA GLY A 36 -12.56 -10.50 11.09
C GLY A 36 -13.61 -9.50 10.61
N ALA A 37 -13.36 -8.20 10.77
CA ALA A 37 -14.24 -7.14 10.28
C ALA A 37 -14.35 -7.13 8.75
N GLN A 38 -13.25 -7.33 8.02
CA GLN A 38 -13.26 -7.41 6.56
C GLN A 38 -14.06 -8.61 6.06
N LEU A 39 -13.88 -9.79 6.67
CA LEU A 39 -14.62 -11.00 6.32
C LEU A 39 -16.12 -10.87 6.63
N LYS A 40 -16.49 -10.19 7.72
CA LYS A 40 -17.90 -9.90 8.04
C LYS A 40 -18.53 -8.98 7.00
N LEU A 41 -17.82 -7.94 6.58
CA LEU A 41 -18.31 -7.03 5.54
C LEU A 41 -18.46 -7.77 4.20
N MET A 42 -17.49 -8.61 3.84
CA MET A 42 -17.53 -9.43 2.64
C MET A 42 -18.65 -10.49 2.69
N GLN A 43 -18.88 -11.09 3.86
CA GLN A 43 -19.99 -12.02 4.08
C GLN A 43 -21.34 -11.33 3.85
N ALA A 44 -21.52 -10.14 4.42
CA ALA A 44 -22.75 -9.38 4.28
C ALA A 44 -22.97 -8.87 2.85
N SER A 45 -21.92 -8.43 2.16
CA SER A 45 -22.04 -7.86 0.80
C SER A 45 -22.29 -8.92 -0.27
N LEU A 46 -21.70 -10.11 -0.14
CA LEU A 46 -21.80 -11.19 -1.13
C LEU A 46 -22.74 -12.32 -0.71
N GLY A 47 -23.37 -12.24 0.47
CA GLY A 47 -24.22 -13.29 1.01
C GLY A 47 -23.48 -14.62 1.15
N LEU A 48 -22.24 -14.60 1.67
CA LEU A 48 -21.44 -15.81 1.82
C LEU A 48 -21.97 -16.71 2.95
N ASP A 49 -21.99 -18.00 2.70
CA ASP A 49 -22.27 -18.98 3.75
C ASP A 49 -21.07 -19.15 4.70
N ALA A 50 -21.31 -19.75 5.87
CA ALA A 50 -20.26 -19.93 6.88
C ALA A 50 -19.09 -20.79 6.40
N ALA A 51 -19.33 -21.77 5.52
CA ALA A 51 -18.28 -22.61 4.97
C ALA A 51 -17.41 -21.86 3.94
N GLN A 52 -18.02 -20.99 3.12
CA GLN A 52 -17.32 -20.10 2.21
C GLN A 52 -16.45 -19.11 2.99
N VAL A 53 -16.98 -18.49 4.05
CA VAL A 53 -16.21 -17.58 4.92
C VAL A 53 -15.04 -18.30 5.57
N ALA A 54 -15.23 -19.52 6.09
CA ALA A 54 -14.15 -20.32 6.67
C ALA A 54 -13.05 -20.65 5.65
N ARG A 55 -13.42 -21.03 4.43
CA ARG A 55 -12.46 -21.30 3.34
C ARG A 55 -11.68 -20.05 2.95
N ILE A 56 -12.35 -18.90 2.81
CA ILE A 56 -11.67 -17.66 2.45
C ILE A 56 -10.77 -17.15 3.59
N ARG A 57 -11.17 -17.32 4.85
CA ARG A 57 -10.30 -17.08 6.00
C ARG A 57 -9.03 -17.92 5.94
N ALA A 58 -9.15 -19.22 5.68
CA ALA A 58 -8.00 -20.11 5.58
C ALA A 58 -7.03 -19.68 4.46
N LEU A 59 -7.54 -19.22 3.32
CA LEU A 59 -6.71 -18.66 2.24
C LEU A 59 -5.92 -17.42 2.71
N HIS A 60 -6.56 -16.49 3.44
CA HIS A 60 -5.89 -15.31 3.97
C HIS A 60 -4.83 -15.67 5.02
N GLU A 61 -5.13 -16.61 5.91
CA GLU A 61 -4.19 -17.09 6.93
C GLU A 61 -2.98 -17.81 6.30
N GLN A 62 -3.21 -18.59 5.24
CA GLN A 62 -2.15 -19.25 4.47
C GLN A 62 -1.25 -18.25 3.74
N SER A 63 -1.81 -17.19 3.17
CA SER A 63 -1.04 -16.16 2.45
C SER A 63 -0.40 -15.12 3.39
N ALA A 64 -0.80 -15.05 4.66
CA ALA A 64 -0.35 -14.04 5.60
C ALA A 64 1.19 -13.98 5.79
N PRO A 65 1.94 -15.09 5.89
CA PRO A 65 3.40 -15.03 6.01
C PRO A 65 4.06 -14.39 4.79
N GLN A 66 3.63 -14.76 3.59
CA GLN A 66 4.17 -14.22 2.34
C GLN A 66 3.86 -12.73 2.20
N LEU A 67 2.63 -12.31 2.48
CA LEU A 67 2.24 -10.90 2.43
C LEU A 67 3.03 -10.05 3.45
N LYS A 68 3.33 -10.61 4.64
CA LYS A 68 4.17 -9.95 5.64
C LYS A 68 5.61 -9.79 5.17
N ALA A 69 6.18 -10.81 4.51
CA ALA A 69 7.52 -10.75 3.95
C ALA A 69 7.62 -9.66 2.86
N LEU A 70 6.70 -9.68 1.89
CA LEU A 70 6.62 -8.65 0.84
C LEU A 70 6.45 -7.24 1.43
N ALA A 71 5.61 -7.08 2.46
CA ALA A 71 5.45 -5.78 3.14
C ALA A 71 6.73 -5.30 3.84
N ALA A 72 7.53 -6.23 4.39
CA ALA A 72 8.82 -5.90 4.99
C ALA A 72 9.83 -5.47 3.91
N GLU A 73 9.87 -6.16 2.77
CA GLU A 73 10.71 -5.80 1.63
C GLU A 73 10.35 -4.42 1.06
N VAL A 74 9.05 -4.13 0.91
CA VAL A 74 8.59 -2.80 0.48
C VAL A 74 9.00 -1.71 1.48
N ALA A 75 8.97 -2.00 2.78
CA ALA A 75 9.43 -1.06 3.81
C ALA A 75 10.95 -0.84 3.76
N ALA A 76 11.74 -1.88 3.49
CA ALA A 76 13.18 -1.78 3.28
C ALA A 76 13.49 -0.92 2.04
N MET A 77 12.86 -1.20 0.91
CA MET A 77 13.00 -0.47 -0.36
C MET A 77 12.70 1.03 -0.20
N ARG A 78 11.69 1.38 0.60
CA ARG A 78 11.37 2.78 0.94
C ARG A 78 12.47 3.45 1.78
N THR A 79 13.08 2.71 2.68
CA THR A 79 14.18 3.21 3.53
C THR A 79 15.43 3.47 2.69
N GLU A 80 15.69 2.60 1.73
CA GLU A 80 16.78 2.70 0.77
C GLU A 80 16.59 3.87 -0.21
N LEU A 81 15.38 4.07 -0.75
CA LEU A 81 15.07 5.26 -1.54
C LEU A 81 15.35 6.56 -0.77
N ALA A 82 14.91 6.61 0.49
CA ALA A 82 15.18 7.77 1.34
C ALA A 82 16.69 7.96 1.62
N ALA A 83 17.49 6.89 1.57
CA ALA A 83 18.95 6.99 1.67
C ALA A 83 19.56 7.62 0.40
N PHE A 84 19.17 7.15 -0.80
CA PHE A 84 19.57 7.78 -2.06
C PHE A 84 19.19 9.27 -2.12
N GLU A 85 18.01 9.63 -1.64
CA GLU A 85 17.58 11.03 -1.59
C GLU A 85 18.44 11.88 -0.64
N ARG A 86 18.82 11.34 0.53
CA ARG A 86 19.71 12.02 1.48
C ARG A 86 21.11 12.20 0.90
N GLU A 87 21.66 11.18 0.27
CA GLU A 87 22.97 11.22 -0.36
C GLU A 87 23.00 12.23 -1.51
N ARG A 88 21.99 12.19 -2.39
CA ARG A 88 21.81 13.20 -3.45
C ARG A 88 21.80 14.62 -2.88
N ALA A 89 21.06 14.84 -1.80
CA ALA A 89 20.95 16.15 -1.17
C ALA A 89 22.27 16.60 -0.52
N ALA A 90 23.05 15.67 0.04
CA ALA A 90 24.31 15.96 0.72
C ALA A 90 25.49 16.15 -0.25
N GLU A 91 25.59 15.30 -1.28
CA GLU A 91 26.76 15.23 -2.17
C GLU A 91 26.53 15.86 -3.54
N GLY A 92 25.28 16.22 -3.85
CA GLY A 92 24.88 16.80 -5.13
C GLY A 92 25.01 15.86 -6.32
N ARG A 93 25.25 14.56 -6.07
CA ARG A 93 25.49 13.52 -7.08
C ARG A 93 24.67 12.28 -6.75
N ILE A 94 24.39 11.48 -7.78
CA ILE A 94 23.69 10.19 -7.68
C ILE A 94 24.55 9.18 -8.43
N ASP A 95 24.83 8.03 -7.84
CA ASP A 95 25.31 6.89 -8.61
C ASP A 95 24.16 6.33 -9.44
N PHE A 96 24.16 6.65 -10.74
CA PHE A 96 23.11 6.22 -11.66
C PHE A 96 23.08 4.70 -11.86
N LEU A 97 24.20 3.99 -11.69
CA LEU A 97 24.24 2.54 -11.82
C LEU A 97 23.59 1.89 -10.60
N GLU A 98 23.85 2.40 -9.41
CA GLU A 98 23.22 1.94 -8.18
C GLU A 98 21.72 2.24 -8.18
N PHE A 99 21.33 3.46 -8.58
CA PHE A 99 19.93 3.84 -8.71
C PHE A 99 19.18 3.01 -9.77
N ALA A 100 19.83 2.66 -10.89
CA ALA A 100 19.22 1.79 -11.90
C ALA A 100 18.92 0.39 -11.34
N LYS A 101 19.86 -0.20 -10.58
CA LYS A 101 19.64 -1.49 -9.90
C LYS A 101 18.49 -1.40 -8.91
N PHE A 102 18.45 -0.36 -8.09
CA PHE A 102 17.36 -0.08 -7.17
C PHE A 102 15.99 -0.04 -7.89
N VAL A 103 15.91 0.67 -9.02
CA VAL A 103 14.68 0.74 -9.83
C VAL A 103 14.26 -0.63 -10.38
N GLU A 104 15.21 -1.45 -10.81
CA GLU A 104 14.93 -2.82 -11.27
C GLU A 104 14.42 -3.72 -10.15
N GLU A 105 15.02 -3.64 -8.96
CA GLU A 105 14.59 -4.38 -7.78
C GLU A 105 13.20 -3.96 -7.31
N ARG A 106 12.92 -2.65 -7.28
CA ARG A 106 11.58 -2.11 -7.00
C ARG A 106 10.55 -2.68 -7.97
N ARG A 107 10.84 -2.64 -9.28
CA ARG A 107 9.96 -3.21 -10.31
C ARG A 107 9.74 -4.72 -10.13
N ARG A 108 10.76 -5.46 -9.71
CA ARG A 108 10.63 -6.90 -9.40
C ARG A 108 9.67 -7.11 -8.24
N LEU A 109 9.87 -6.38 -7.14
CA LEU A 109 9.04 -6.46 -5.94
C LEU A 109 7.57 -6.06 -6.22
N ASP A 110 7.36 -5.01 -7.02
CA ASP A 110 6.01 -4.59 -7.43
C ASP A 110 5.28 -5.69 -8.19
N ARG A 111 5.97 -6.38 -9.13
CA ARG A 111 5.41 -7.54 -9.84
C ARG A 111 5.06 -8.68 -8.89
N GLU A 112 5.92 -8.98 -7.92
CA GLU A 112 5.67 -10.04 -6.93
C GLU A 112 4.46 -9.72 -6.04
N CYS A 113 4.31 -8.46 -5.63
CA CYS A 113 3.15 -7.99 -4.87
C CYS A 113 1.86 -8.08 -5.70
N ALA A 114 1.90 -7.69 -6.97
CA ALA A 114 0.77 -7.79 -7.88
C ALA A 114 0.36 -9.25 -8.09
N LEU A 115 1.31 -10.13 -8.43
CA LEU A 115 1.07 -11.56 -8.63
C LEU A 115 0.50 -12.22 -7.36
N SER A 116 1.04 -11.90 -6.18
CA SER A 116 0.53 -12.43 -4.91
C SER A 116 -0.93 -12.02 -4.67
N THR A 117 -1.26 -10.77 -4.98
CA THR A 117 -2.62 -10.23 -4.83
C THR A 117 -3.59 -10.86 -5.82
N GLU A 118 -3.20 -10.95 -7.09
CA GLU A 118 -4.00 -11.62 -8.13
C GLU A 118 -4.29 -13.08 -7.77
N ARG A 119 -3.30 -13.80 -7.24
CA ARG A 119 -3.46 -15.18 -6.80
C ARG A 119 -4.48 -15.29 -5.66
N LEU A 120 -4.40 -14.43 -4.65
CA LEU A 120 -5.34 -14.43 -3.53
C LEU A 120 -6.77 -14.12 -3.98
N VAL A 121 -6.94 -13.13 -4.86
CA VAL A 121 -8.25 -12.78 -5.46
C VAL A 121 -8.79 -13.96 -6.28
N ALA A 122 -7.96 -14.58 -7.11
CA ALA A 122 -8.35 -15.73 -7.93
C ALA A 122 -8.81 -16.92 -7.06
N GLU A 123 -8.04 -17.29 -6.03
CA GLU A 123 -8.41 -18.39 -5.14
C GLU A 123 -9.67 -18.07 -4.31
N ALA A 124 -9.80 -16.85 -3.79
CA ALA A 124 -11.01 -16.42 -3.07
C ALA A 124 -12.26 -16.48 -3.97
N SER A 125 -12.13 -16.06 -5.23
CA SER A 125 -13.21 -16.06 -6.22
C SER A 125 -13.71 -17.47 -6.58
N ARG A 126 -12.85 -18.50 -6.48
CA ARG A 126 -13.20 -19.89 -6.76
C ARG A 126 -14.10 -20.51 -5.69
N VAL A 127 -14.07 -19.97 -4.46
CA VAL A 127 -14.94 -20.41 -3.35
C VAL A 127 -16.40 -19.93 -3.55
N MET A 128 -16.59 -18.91 -4.37
CA MET A 128 -17.87 -18.24 -4.59
C MET A 128 -18.66 -18.88 -5.74
N THR A 129 -19.99 -18.78 -5.66
CA THR A 129 -20.88 -19.09 -6.79
C THR A 129 -20.67 -18.08 -7.93
N PRO A 130 -21.11 -18.37 -9.17
CA PRO A 130 -20.92 -17.45 -10.30
C PRO A 130 -21.45 -16.03 -10.06
N GLY A 131 -22.65 -15.88 -9.49
CA GLY A 131 -23.23 -14.56 -9.19
C GLY A 131 -22.47 -13.80 -8.10
N GLN A 132 -22.06 -14.51 -7.04
CA GLN A 132 -21.22 -13.93 -5.98
C GLN A 132 -19.85 -13.50 -6.49
N ARG A 133 -19.27 -14.29 -7.41
CA ARG A 133 -17.98 -14.00 -8.04
C ARG A 133 -18.04 -12.74 -8.88
N GLU A 134 -19.08 -12.58 -9.70
CA GLU A 134 -19.29 -11.38 -10.51
C GLU A 134 -19.42 -10.12 -9.63
N GLN A 135 -20.20 -10.22 -8.57
CA GLN A 135 -20.35 -9.13 -7.60
C GLN A 135 -19.02 -8.83 -6.88
N TYR A 136 -18.27 -9.86 -6.48
CA TYR A 136 -16.96 -9.69 -5.84
C TYR A 136 -15.95 -8.99 -6.75
N LEU A 137 -15.85 -9.40 -8.02
CA LEU A 137 -14.92 -8.81 -8.97
C LEU A 137 -15.31 -7.36 -9.33
N SER A 138 -16.61 -7.05 -9.42
CA SER A 138 -17.06 -5.67 -9.67
C SER A 138 -16.71 -4.72 -8.52
N LEU A 139 -16.73 -5.19 -7.27
CA LEU A 139 -16.25 -4.42 -6.11
C LEU A 139 -14.74 -4.16 -6.14
N LEU A 140 -13.97 -5.09 -6.72
CA LEU A 140 -12.51 -4.99 -6.82
C LEU A 140 -12.04 -4.25 -8.08
N GLU A 141 -12.88 -4.13 -9.10
CA GLU A 141 -12.59 -3.46 -10.38
C GLU A 141 -11.86 -2.11 -10.22
N PRO A 142 -12.27 -1.19 -9.31
CA PRO A 142 -11.55 0.08 -9.13
C PRO A 142 -10.11 -0.11 -8.65
N ALA A 143 -9.88 -1.05 -7.73
CA ALA A 143 -8.55 -1.34 -7.16
C ALA A 143 -7.67 -2.15 -8.13
N LEU A 144 -8.27 -3.03 -8.92
CA LEU A 144 -7.56 -3.80 -9.95
C LEU A 144 -7.12 -2.90 -11.12
N ARG A 145 -7.89 -1.86 -11.44
CA ARG A 145 -7.47 -0.86 -12.42
C ARG A 145 -6.24 -0.08 -11.97
N THR A 146 -6.18 0.34 -10.71
CA THR A 146 -5.01 1.06 -10.18
C THR A 146 -3.75 0.20 -10.19
N LEU A 147 -3.87 -1.11 -9.91
CA LEU A 147 -2.73 -2.04 -9.99
C LEU A 147 -2.23 -2.29 -11.42
N ARG A 148 -3.09 -2.13 -12.44
CA ARG A 148 -2.71 -2.26 -13.85
C ARG A 148 -2.12 -0.99 -14.47
N VAL A 149 -2.32 0.18 -13.84
CA VAL A 149 -1.96 1.49 -14.43
C VAL A 149 -0.56 1.95 -14.03
N ASP A 150 0.12 1.34 -13.06
CA ASP A 150 1.50 1.73 -12.68
C ASP A 150 2.58 0.74 -13.13
N PRO A 151 3.16 0.94 -14.33
CA PRO A 151 4.52 0.50 -14.65
C PRO A 151 5.56 1.66 -14.58
N SER A 152 5.15 2.89 -14.27
CA SER A 152 6.03 4.06 -14.33
C SER A 152 5.45 5.29 -13.62
N GLY A 153 5.87 5.45 -12.36
CA GLY A 153 5.82 6.67 -11.56
C GLY A 153 7.03 6.73 -10.63
#